data_AF-A0A6G3XRP6-F1
#
_entry.id   AF-A0A6G3XRP6-F1
#
_cell.length_a   1.000
_cell.length_b   1.000
_cell.length_c   1.000
_cell.angle_alpha   90.00
_cell.angle_beta   90.00
_cell.angle_gamma   90.00
#
_symmetry.space_group_name_H-M   'P 1'
#
loop_
_entity.id
_entity.type
_entity.pdbx_description
1 polymer ?
#
loop_
_entity_poly.entity_id
_entity_poly.type
_entity_poly.pdbx_seq_one_letter_code
_entity_poly.pdbx_strand_id
1 'polypeptide(L)'
;VLLKPGGDRSSQVVLMGKPVGEMSARGYHGGRQEALLGTVTDCLEELRSTYDAVICEGAGSPAEINLRRTDIVNMGIARAARFPVLVVGDIDRGGVFASF
;
A
#
# COMPACT_ATOMS: atom_id res chain seq x y z
N VAL A 1 4.68 6.51 -0.27
CA VAL A 1 5.59 5.98 0.79
C VAL A 1 6.52 4.99 0.13
N LEU A 2 7.82 5.05 0.41
CA LEU A 2 8.79 4.07 -0.08
C LEU A 2 9.49 3.43 1.13
N LEU A 3 9.52 2.10 1.14
CA LEU A 3 10.35 1.33 2.07
C LEU A 3 11.62 0.92 1.33
N LYS A 4 12.74 1.53 1.71
CA LYS A 4 14.06 1.18 1.19
C LYS A 4 14.68 0.12 2.12
N PRO A 5 14.93 -1.11 1.64
CA PRO A 5 15.54 -2.15 2.46
C PRO A 5 16.90 -1.73 3.03
N GLY A 6 17.15 -2.04 4.30
CA GLY A 6 18.41 -1.87 4.99
C GLY A 6 18.93 -3.17 5.59
N GLY A 7 19.99 -3.10 6.40
CA GLY A 7 20.50 -4.23 7.18
C GLY A 7 19.57 -4.64 8.33
N ASP A 8 19.80 -5.81 8.92
CA ASP A 8 19.18 -6.25 10.19
C ASP A 8 17.64 -6.16 10.26
N ARG A 9 16.94 -6.56 9.18
CA ARG A 9 15.46 -6.54 9.09
C ARG A 9 14.87 -5.15 9.29
N SER A 10 15.61 -4.11 8.88
CA SER A 10 15.16 -2.73 8.87
C SER A 10 14.89 -2.22 7.46
N SER A 11 14.17 -1.12 7.38
CA SER A 11 13.95 -0.36 6.17
C SER A 11 13.93 1.13 6.51
N GLN A 12 14.57 1.93 5.67
CA GLN A 12 14.39 3.38 5.70
C GLN A 12 13.03 3.71 5.10
N VAL A 13 12.26 4.55 5.81
CA VAL A 13 10.99 5.07 5.31
C VAL A 13 11.23 6.41 4.64
N VAL A 14 10.83 6.51 3.38
CA VAL A 14 10.86 7.74 2.60
C VAL A 14 9.42 8.18 2.32
N LEU A 15 9.08 9.38 2.77
CA LEU A 15 7.76 10.00 2.59
C LEU A 15 7.92 11.24 1.73
N MET A 16 7.18 11.32 0.62
CA MET A 16 7.25 12.46 -0.31
C MET A 16 8.68 12.83 -0.72
N GLY A 17 9.48 11.81 -1.05
CA GLY A 17 10.88 11.96 -1.46
C GLY A 17 11.86 12.28 -0.33
N LYS A 18 11.41 12.41 0.92
CA LYS A 18 12.26 12.74 2.08
C LYS A 18 12.40 11.55 3.03
N PRO A 19 13.62 11.18 3.47
CA PRO A 19 13.80 10.16 4.49
C PRO A 19 13.23 10.66 5.82
N VAL A 20 12.35 9.87 6.45
CA VAL A 20 11.67 10.21 7.72
C VAL A 20 12.04 9.28 8.88
N GLY A 21 12.98 8.36 8.65
CA GLY A 21 13.58 7.52 9.68
C GLY A 21 13.82 6.08 9.22
N GLU A 22 14.45 5.30 10.08
CA GLU A 22 14.61 3.85 9.92
C GLU A 22 13.61 3.10 10.77
N MET A 23 13.15 1.96 10.28
CA MET A 23 12.16 1.13 10.96
C MET A 23 12.50 -0.33 10.80
N SER A 24 12.48 -1.06 11.91
CA SER A 24 12.35 -2.52 11.83
C SER A 24 10.99 -2.89 11.25
N ALA A 25 10.88 -4.06 10.63
CA ALA A 25 9.59 -4.56 10.13
C ALA A 25 8.49 -4.50 11.21
N ARG A 26 8.83 -4.86 12.46
CA ARG A 26 7.90 -4.82 13.60
C ARG A 26 7.50 -3.40 13.98
N GLY A 27 8.43 -2.45 13.92
CA GLY A 27 8.16 -1.04 14.15
C GLY A 27 7.24 -0.45 13.08
N TYR A 28 7.41 -0.87 11.82
CA TYR A 28 6.53 -0.43 10.73
C TYR A 28 5.10 -0.90 10.97
N HIS A 29 4.90 -2.14 11.44
CA HIS A 29 3.57 -2.68 11.69
C HIS A 29 2.88 -2.16 12.97
N GLY A 30 3.56 -1.33 13.77
CA GLY A 30 3.17 -0.93 15.14
C GLY A 30 2.31 0.32 15.29
N GLY A 31 1.73 0.89 14.22
CA GLY A 31 0.74 1.97 14.33
C GLY A 31 1.04 3.25 13.54
N ARG A 32 2.17 3.33 12.82
CA ARG A 32 2.44 4.50 11.94
C ARG A 32 1.71 4.44 10.60
N GLN A 33 1.12 3.31 10.24
CA GLN A 33 0.49 3.12 8.94
C GLN A 33 -0.78 3.94 8.77
N GLU A 34 -1.48 4.25 9.85
CA GLU A 34 -2.63 5.16 9.80
C GLU A 34 -2.20 6.57 9.39
N ALA A 35 -1.13 7.10 10.00
CA ALA A 35 -0.57 8.40 9.61
C ALA A 35 -0.03 8.38 8.17
N LEU A 36 0.64 7.29 7.76
CA LEU A 36 1.11 7.12 6.38
C LEU A 36 -0.05 7.03 5.38
N LEU A 37 -1.13 6.33 5.74
CA LEU A 37 -2.34 6.24 4.92
C LEU A 37 -2.99 7.61 4.75
N GLY A 38 -3.03 8.43 5.81
CA GLY A 38 -3.48 9.82 5.73
C GLY A 38 -2.72 10.62 4.67
N THR A 39 -1.38 10.56 4.71
CA THR A 39 -0.56 11.23 3.67
C THR A 39 -0.85 10.66 2.27
N VAL A 40 -1.04 9.35 2.14
CA VAL A 40 -1.36 8.71 0.85
C VAL A 40 -2.72 9.19 0.32
N THR A 41 -3.74 9.32 1.18
CA THR A 41 -5.05 9.83 0.77
C THR A 41 -5.02 11.31 0.42
N ASP A 42 -4.22 12.12 1.10
CA ASP A 42 -4.04 13.54 0.76
C ASP A 42 -3.41 13.68 -0.63
N CYS A 43 -2.36 12.90 -0.93
CA CYS A 43 -1.75 12.88 -2.26
C CYS A 43 -2.73 12.40 -3.34
N LEU A 44 -3.56 11.41 -3.04
CA LEU A 44 -4.58 10.95 -3.98
C LEU A 44 -5.59 12.07 -4.29
N GLU A 45 -6.03 12.81 -3.29
CA GLU A 45 -6.97 13.93 -3.48
C GLU A 45 -6.34 15.05 -4.32
N GLU A 46 -5.07 15.38 -4.07
CA GLU A 46 -4.32 16.34 -4.89
C GLU A 46 -4.25 15.88 -6.37
N LEU A 47 -3.92 14.61 -6.62
CA LEU A 47 -3.90 14.04 -7.97
C LEU A 47 -5.29 14.11 -8.62
N ARG A 48 -6.35 13.77 -7.90
CA ARG A 48 -7.74 13.83 -8.42
C ARG A 48 -8.19 15.26 -8.74
N SER A 49 -7.65 16.26 -8.05
CA SER A 49 -7.93 17.66 -8.35
C SER A 49 -7.21 18.15 -9.63
N THR A 50 -6.15 17.46 -10.04
CA THR A 50 -5.26 17.87 -11.15
C THR A 50 -5.52 17.09 -12.43
N TYR A 51 -5.96 15.83 -12.32
CA TYR A 51 -6.10 14.91 -13.45
C TYR A 51 -7.54 14.40 -13.58
N ASP A 52 -8.01 14.25 -14.83
CA ASP A 52 -9.34 13.70 -15.12
C ASP A 52 -9.49 12.24 -14.67
N ALA A 53 -8.39 11.49 -14.68
CA ALA A 53 -8.34 10.11 -14.26
C ALA A 53 -7.05 9.82 -13.47
N VAL A 54 -7.20 9.09 -12.36
CA VAL A 54 -6.09 8.61 -11.53
C VAL A 54 -6.25 7.10 -11.38
N ILE A 55 -5.22 6.35 -11.76
CA ILE A 55 -5.16 4.90 -11.61
C ILE A 55 -4.18 4.58 -10.49
N CYS A 56 -4.66 3.90 -9.45
CA CYS A 56 -3.81 3.36 -8.39
C CYS A 56 -3.47 1.90 -8.69
N GLU A 57 -2.18 1.62 -8.88
CA GLU A 57 -1.68 0.24 -8.94
C GLU A 57 -1.30 -0.24 -7.54
N GLY A 58 -1.64 -1.48 -7.24
CA GLY A 58 -1.24 -2.15 -6.01
C GLY A 58 0.25 -2.52 -6.00
N ALA A 59 0.75 -2.89 -4.82
CA ALA A 59 2.09 -3.46 -4.66
C ALA A 59 1.99 -4.76 -3.86
N GLY A 60 2.49 -5.86 -4.44
CA GLY A 60 2.33 -7.19 -3.86
C GLY A 60 0.94 -7.77 -4.12
N SER A 61 0.58 -8.83 -3.39
CA SER A 61 -0.69 -9.51 -3.59
C SER A 61 -1.77 -8.93 -2.68
N PRO A 62 -2.97 -8.58 -3.20
CA PRO A 62 -4.09 -8.16 -2.36
C PRO A 62 -4.61 -9.30 -1.46
N ALA A 63 -4.18 -10.54 -1.70
CA ALA A 63 -4.55 -11.73 -0.94
C ALA A 63 -3.62 -12.02 0.26
N GLU A 64 -2.63 -11.17 0.55
CA GLU A 64 -1.75 -11.31 1.72
C GLU A 64 -2.49 -10.98 3.03
N ILE A 65 -3.27 -11.95 3.52
CA ILE A 65 -4.14 -11.79 4.69
C ILE A 65 -3.40 -11.30 5.94
N ASN A 66 -2.13 -11.66 6.09
CA ASN A 66 -1.26 -11.24 7.19
C ASN A 66 -0.94 -9.74 7.16
N LEU A 67 -1.02 -9.10 5.99
CA LEU A 67 -0.76 -7.67 5.81
C LEU A 67 -2.04 -6.84 5.80
N ARG A 68 -3.22 -7.46 5.66
CA ARG A 68 -4.51 -6.79 5.44
C ARG A 68 -4.82 -5.67 6.45
N ARG A 69 -4.50 -5.85 7.74
CA ARG A 69 -4.74 -4.82 8.77
C ARG A 69 -3.87 -3.58 8.59
N THR A 70 -2.71 -3.75 7.96
CA THR A 70 -1.68 -2.73 7.83
C THR A 70 -1.44 -2.31 6.39
N ASP A 71 -2.28 -2.79 5.48
CA ASP A 71 -2.21 -2.52 4.06
C ASP A 71 -2.57 -1.06 3.81
N ILE A 72 -1.70 -0.37 3.06
CA ILE A 72 -1.91 1.00 2.59
C ILE A 72 -1.64 1.14 1.09
N VAL A 73 -1.39 0.02 0.40
CA VAL A 73 -0.95 0.00 -1.00
C VAL A 73 -1.94 -0.74 -1.90
N ASN A 74 -2.73 -1.68 -1.37
CA ASN A 74 -3.71 -2.45 -2.12
C ASN A 74 -5.15 -2.07 -1.74
N MET A 75 -5.80 -2.88 -0.90
CA MET A 75 -7.18 -2.68 -0.47
C MET A 75 -7.32 -1.59 0.59
N GLY A 76 -6.26 -1.30 1.35
CA GLY A 76 -6.27 -0.26 2.39
C GLY A 76 -6.60 1.12 1.85
N ILE A 77 -5.86 1.58 0.84
CA ILE A 77 -6.12 2.86 0.17
C ILE A 77 -7.48 2.86 -0.53
N ALA A 78 -7.86 1.76 -1.20
CA ALA A 78 -9.15 1.65 -1.87
C ALA A 78 -10.33 1.79 -0.91
N ARG A 79 -10.24 1.19 0.27
CA ARG A 79 -11.26 1.32 1.33
C ARG A 79 -11.29 2.73 1.92
N ALA A 80 -10.13 3.32 2.19
CA ALA A 80 -10.04 4.66 2.74
C ALA A 80 -10.62 5.73 1.80
N ALA A 81 -10.31 5.62 0.51
CA ALA A 81 -10.74 6.56 -0.53
C ALA A 81 -12.05 6.17 -1.24
N ARG A 82 -12.63 5.00 -0.91
CA ARG A 82 -13.89 4.48 -1.46
C ARG A 82 -13.95 4.45 -3.00
N PHE A 83 -12.89 3.98 -3.65
CA PHE A 83 -12.86 3.81 -5.11
C PHE A 83 -13.04 2.34 -5.52
N PRO A 84 -13.57 2.06 -6.74
CA PRO A 84 -13.73 0.71 -7.25
C PRO A 84 -12.36 0.04 -7.50
N VAL A 85 -12.28 -1.28 -7.25
CA VAL A 85 -11.06 -2.08 -7.45
C VAL A 85 -11.28 -3.11 -8.54
N LEU A 86 -10.30 -3.25 -9.42
CA LEU A 86 -10.21 -4.33 -10.39
C LEU A 86 -9.11 -5.30 -9.96
N VAL A 87 -9.45 -6.58 -9.82
CA VAL A 87 -8.49 -7.65 -9.58
C VAL A 87 -8.35 -8.44 -10.88
N VAL A 88 -7.13 -8.50 -11.40
CA VAL A 88 -6.82 -9.23 -12.64
C VAL A 88 -6.01 -10.46 -12.27
N GLY A 89 -6.48 -11.63 -12.71
CA GLY A 89 -5.81 -12.91 -12.51
C GLY A 89 -5.67 -13.66 -13.82
N ASP A 90 -4.54 -14.32 -14.00
CA ASP A 90 -4.27 -15.23 -15.12
C ASP A 90 -4.70 -16.65 -14.71
N ILE A 91 -5.80 -17.15 -15.30
CA ILE A 91 -6.36 -18.46 -14.95
C ILE A 91 -5.45 -19.61 -15.40
N ASP A 92 -4.70 -19.44 -16.49
CA ASP A 92 -3.86 -20.50 -17.05
C ASP A 92 -2.63 -20.74 -16.18
N ARG A 93 -2.15 -19.71 -15.48
CA ARG A 93 -1.05 -19.82 -14.50
C ARG A 93 -1.50 -20.36 -13.14
N GLY A 94 -2.80 -20.50 -12.91
CA GLY A 94 -3.37 -20.93 -11.64
C GLY A 94 -3.27 -19.89 -10.52
N GLY A 95 -3.83 -20.18 -9.34
CA GLY A 95 -3.78 -19.30 -8.16
C GLY A 95 -4.84 -18.19 -8.11
N VAL A 96 -5.70 -18.05 -9.12
CA VAL A 96 -6.81 -17.07 -9.15
C VAL A 96 -8.02 -17.52 -8.34
N PHE A 97 -8.26 -18.84 -8.28
CA PHE A 97 -9.30 -19.44 -7.43
C PHE A 97 -8.64 -20.07 -6.20
N ALA A 98 -8.72 -19.38 -5.07
CA ALA A 98 -8.59 -19.99 -3.75
C ALA A 98 -9.94 -19.79 -3.05
N SER A 99 -10.83 -20.77 -3.18
CA SER A 99 -12.10 -20.81 -2.47
C SER A 99 -12.35 -22.24 -1.98
N PHE A 100 -12.56 -22.38 -0.67
CA PHE A 100 -13.39 -23.42 -0.07
C PHE A 100 -14.42 -22.69 0.81
#